data_AF-A0A7S3SJD3-F1
#
_entry.id   AF-A0A7S3SJD3-F1
#
_cell.length_a   1.000
_cell.length_b   1.000
_cell.length_c   1.000
_cell.angle_alpha   90.00
_cell.angle_beta   90.00
_cell.angle_gamma   90.00
#
_symmetry.space_group_name_H-M   'P 1'
#
loop_
_entity.id
_entity.type
_entity.pdbx_description
1 polymer ?
#
loop_
_entity_poly.entity_id
_entity_poly.type
_entity_poly.pdbx_seq_one_letter_code
_entity_poly.pdbx_strand_id
1 'polypeptide(L)'
;KLRDTVPLPSGIAEGWGITGDGQQSLFVSDGSSTLHELDDRTFNVKRRLRVRAGPRELPALNDLQWVNGEIWANLWHEEKLAVINPADGSVRCFVDLRRLLKPEERRQLGGSPAMRAEAVLNGLAYDPQASRLFVTGKCWPRIFEIDTDALRDSPSSST
;
A
#
# COMPACT_ATOMS: atom_id res chain seq x y z
N LYS A 1 24.43 7.00 3.69
CA LYS A 1 24.42 8.38 4.24
C LYS A 1 23.18 9.08 3.71
N LEU A 2 22.50 9.88 4.53
CA LEU A 2 21.34 10.70 4.13
C LEU A 2 21.77 11.70 3.04
N ARG A 3 20.97 11.86 1.98
CA ARG A 3 21.25 12.81 0.89
C ARG A 3 20.59 14.17 1.13
N ASP A 4 19.33 14.17 1.52
CA ASP A 4 18.55 15.39 1.76
C ASP A 4 17.39 15.10 2.73
N THR A 5 16.83 16.15 3.32
CA THR A 5 15.64 16.09 4.17
C THR A 5 14.58 17.03 3.60
N VAL A 6 13.45 16.46 3.21
CA VAL A 6 12.31 17.20 2.67
C VAL A 6 11.19 17.21 3.70
N PRO A 7 10.75 18.37 4.21
CA PRO A 7 9.57 18.42 5.06
C PRO A 7 8.32 18.05 4.25
N LEU A 8 7.35 17.38 4.89
CA LEU A 8 6.09 17.09 4.22
C LEU A 8 5.40 18.39 3.78
N PRO A 9 4.95 18.48 2.52
CA PRO A 9 4.19 19.63 2.04
C PRO A 9 2.94 19.92 2.85
N SER A 10 2.49 21.18 2.82
CA SER A 10 1.27 21.60 3.51
C SER A 10 0.04 20.81 3.04
N GLY A 11 -0.74 20.32 4.00
CA GLY A 11 -1.94 19.51 3.77
C GLY A 11 -1.69 18.00 3.69
N ILE A 12 -0.46 17.54 3.93
CA ILE A 12 -0.13 16.15 4.26
C ILE A 12 0.08 16.09 5.78
N ALA A 13 -0.76 15.37 6.50
CA ALA A 13 -0.72 15.38 7.97
C ALA A 13 0.46 14.58 8.53
N GLU A 14 0.69 13.40 7.97
CA GLU A 14 1.71 12.43 8.41
C GLU A 14 2.34 11.74 7.19
N GLY A 15 3.49 11.08 7.37
CA GLY A 15 4.13 10.28 6.34
C GLY A 15 3.99 8.79 6.65
N TRP A 16 3.16 8.08 5.89
CA TRP A 16 2.92 6.64 6.09
C TRP A 16 3.64 5.81 5.03
N GLY A 17 3.07 5.72 3.83
CA GLY A 17 3.65 5.01 2.68
C GLY A 17 4.07 5.97 1.57
N ILE A 18 5.06 5.55 0.79
CA ILE A 18 5.54 6.28 -0.39
C ILE A 18 5.89 5.30 -1.51
N THR A 19 5.50 5.62 -2.73
CA THR A 19 5.94 4.89 -3.92
C THR A 19 6.16 5.83 -5.10
N GLY A 20 7.02 5.48 -6.04
CA GLY A 20 7.26 6.24 -7.26
C GLY A 20 6.70 5.52 -8.48
N ASP A 21 6.23 6.26 -9.47
CA ASP A 21 5.81 5.70 -10.76
C ASP A 21 6.98 5.32 -11.67
N GLY A 22 8.21 5.66 -11.27
CA GLY A 22 9.43 5.47 -12.06
C GLY A 22 9.62 6.54 -13.15
N GLN A 23 8.80 7.60 -13.14
CA GLN A 23 8.85 8.69 -14.11
C GLN A 23 9.13 10.03 -13.42
N GLN A 24 8.10 10.70 -12.92
CA GLN A 24 8.20 12.07 -12.38
C GLN A 24 7.32 12.28 -11.15
N SER A 25 6.66 11.23 -10.65
CA SER A 25 5.71 11.35 -9.55
C SER A 25 6.01 10.40 -8.40
N LEU A 26 5.90 10.93 -7.19
CA LEU A 26 5.84 10.19 -5.94
C LEU A 26 4.40 10.24 -5.43
N PHE A 27 3.87 9.11 -5.01
CA PHE A 27 2.59 9.03 -4.32
C PHE A 27 2.83 8.78 -2.84
N VAL A 28 2.23 9.62 -1.99
CA VAL A 28 2.38 9.58 -0.53
C VAL A 28 1.02 9.37 0.11
N SER A 29 0.96 8.45 1.08
CA SER A 29 -0.19 8.27 1.97
C SER A 29 0.10 8.86 3.35
N ASP A 30 -0.96 9.27 4.03
CA ASP A 30 -0.92 9.85 5.37
C ASP A 30 -1.92 9.18 6.34
N GLY A 31 -2.36 7.96 6.01
CA GLY A 31 -3.39 7.23 6.75
C GLY A 31 -4.83 7.67 6.46
N SER A 32 -5.05 8.78 5.75
CA SER A 32 -6.37 9.20 5.31
C SER A 32 -6.84 8.45 4.06
N SER A 33 -7.97 8.89 3.48
CA SER A 33 -8.47 8.44 2.18
C SER A 33 -7.86 9.18 0.99
N THR A 34 -6.81 9.98 1.20
CA THR A 34 -6.18 10.79 0.17
C THR A 34 -4.76 10.32 -0.11
N LEU A 35 -4.44 10.11 -1.38
CA LEU A 35 -3.06 10.01 -1.85
C LEU A 35 -2.62 11.37 -2.39
N HIS A 36 -1.40 11.79 -2.04
CA HIS A 36 -0.81 13.02 -2.51
C HIS A 36 0.18 12.67 -3.61
N GLU A 37 -0.05 13.18 -4.82
CA GLU A 37 0.91 13.07 -5.92
C GLU A 37 1.86 14.26 -5.85
N LEU A 38 3.14 13.97 -5.64
CA LEU A 38 4.22 14.93 -5.53
C LEU A 38 5.11 14.82 -6.76
N ASP A 39 5.69 15.94 -7.18
CA ASP A 39 6.80 15.96 -8.13
C ASP A 39 8.05 15.32 -7.51
N ASP A 40 8.69 14.39 -8.20
CA ASP A 40 9.83 13.62 -7.66
C ASP A 40 11.12 14.42 -7.47
N ARG A 41 11.20 15.62 -8.05
CA ARG A 41 12.36 16.53 -7.97
C ARG A 41 12.14 17.67 -7.00
N THR A 42 10.96 18.29 -7.06
CA THR A 42 10.63 19.48 -6.26
C THR A 42 9.84 19.16 -5.01
N PHE A 43 9.27 17.95 -4.92
CA PHE A 43 8.41 17.48 -3.83
C PHE A 43 7.14 18.31 -3.62
N ASN A 44 6.82 19.20 -4.56
CA ASN A 44 5.59 19.96 -4.54
C ASN A 44 4.40 19.05 -4.85
N VAL A 45 3.29 19.25 -4.15
CA VAL A 45 2.03 18.55 -4.44
C VAL A 45 1.52 18.97 -5.82
N LYS A 46 1.52 18.04 -6.76
CA LYS A 46 0.90 18.20 -8.09
C LYS A 46 -0.63 18.16 -7.96
N ARG A 47 -1.14 17.14 -7.26
CA ARG A 47 -2.57 16.98 -6.99
C ARG A 47 -2.83 16.03 -5.82
N ARG A 48 -4.07 16.01 -5.37
CA ARG A 48 -4.58 15.11 -4.32
C ARG A 48 -5.62 14.18 -4.92
N LEU A 49 -5.45 12.88 -4.73
CA LEU A 49 -6.31 11.83 -5.24
C LEU A 49 -7.13 11.27 -4.09
N ARG A 50 -8.46 11.41 -4.17
CA ARG A 50 -9.34 10.84 -3.16
C ARG A 50 -9.68 9.40 -3.51
N VAL A 51 -9.22 8.47 -2.70
CA VAL A 51 -9.37 7.04 -2.95
C VAL A 51 -10.76 6.57 -2.58
N ARG A 52 -11.43 5.88 -3.51
CA ARG A 52 -12.81 5.41 -3.34
C ARG A 52 -13.01 3.98 -3.80
N ALA A 53 -13.67 3.19 -2.95
CA ALA A 53 -14.25 1.90 -3.32
C ALA A 53 -15.74 2.12 -3.62
N GLY A 54 -16.09 2.25 -4.90
CA GLY A 54 -17.41 2.70 -5.33
C GLY A 54 -17.73 4.10 -4.80
N PRO A 55 -18.88 4.32 -4.12
CA PRO A 55 -19.23 5.64 -3.61
C PRO A 55 -18.48 6.02 -2.32
N ARG A 56 -17.84 5.06 -1.64
CA ARG A 56 -17.25 5.26 -0.31
C ARG A 56 -15.77 5.59 -0.40
N GLU A 57 -15.34 6.53 0.42
CA GLU A 57 -13.91 6.81 0.61
C GLU A 57 -13.25 5.65 1.35
N LEU A 58 -12.01 5.35 0.97
CA LEU A 58 -11.24 4.26 1.56
C LEU A 58 -10.10 4.84 2.41
N PRO A 59 -10.28 4.96 3.74
CA PRO A 59 -9.25 5.47 4.65
C PRO A 59 -8.20 4.40 4.97
N ALA A 60 -7.28 4.73 5.88
CA ALA A 60 -6.26 3.83 6.42
C ALA A 60 -5.26 3.33 5.36
N LEU A 61 -5.03 4.11 4.31
CA LEU A 61 -4.01 3.84 3.31
C LEU A 61 -2.64 3.92 3.99
N ASN A 62 -1.92 2.82 4.00
CA ASN A 62 -0.63 2.69 4.66
C ASN A 62 0.47 2.52 3.62
N ASP A 63 1.17 1.39 3.62
CA ASP A 63 2.25 1.15 2.66
C ASP A 63 1.77 1.11 1.20
N LEU A 64 2.59 1.62 0.29
CA LEU A 64 2.26 1.80 -1.12
C LEU A 64 3.29 1.14 -2.03
N GLN A 65 2.84 0.59 -3.15
CA GLN A 65 3.72 0.09 -4.21
C GLN A 65 3.12 0.36 -5.58
N TRP A 66 3.90 0.96 -6.47
CA TRP A 66 3.57 1.04 -7.89
C TRP A 66 3.76 -0.32 -8.55
N VAL A 67 2.70 -0.83 -9.18
CA VAL A 67 2.66 -2.14 -9.83
C VAL A 67 1.97 -1.98 -11.17
N ASN A 68 2.71 -2.10 -12.27
CA ASN A 68 2.18 -2.10 -13.65
C ASN A 68 1.19 -0.96 -13.97
N GLY A 69 1.48 0.26 -13.51
CA GLY A 69 0.63 1.43 -13.78
C GLY A 69 -0.48 1.67 -12.75
N GLU A 70 -0.56 0.83 -11.72
CA GLU A 70 -1.54 0.96 -10.63
C GLU A 70 -0.82 1.22 -9.30
N ILE A 71 -1.51 1.86 -8.36
CA ILE A 71 -1.03 2.01 -6.98
C ILE A 71 -1.65 0.90 -6.14
N TRP A 72 -0.82 0.04 -5.57
CA TRP A 72 -1.25 -0.97 -4.62
C TRP A 72 -1.04 -0.44 -3.22
N ALA A 73 -2.09 -0.42 -2.41
CA ALA A 73 -2.05 0.11 -1.06
C ALA A 73 -2.43 -0.96 -0.04
N ASN A 74 -1.58 -1.12 0.97
CA ASN A 74 -1.96 -1.80 2.20
C ASN A 74 -2.97 -0.96 2.98
N LEU A 75 -3.96 -1.60 3.56
CA LEU A 75 -4.94 -0.96 4.45
C LEU A 75 -4.58 -1.32 5.90
N TRP A 76 -4.33 -0.32 6.74
CA TRP A 76 -3.91 -0.57 8.11
C TRP A 76 -4.98 -1.37 8.89
N HIS A 77 -4.54 -2.44 9.58
CA HIS A 77 -5.38 -3.46 10.23
C HIS A 77 -6.28 -4.31 9.33
N GLU A 78 -6.16 -4.21 8.02
CA GLU A 78 -6.85 -5.06 7.06
C GLU A 78 -5.83 -5.97 6.34
N GLU A 79 -6.26 -7.17 5.97
CA GLU A 79 -5.40 -8.15 5.31
C GLU A 79 -5.71 -8.21 3.82
N LYS A 80 -5.81 -7.03 3.24
CA LYS A 80 -6.12 -6.85 1.83
C LYS A 80 -5.27 -5.73 1.28
N LEU A 81 -4.96 -5.82 -0.01
CA LEU A 81 -4.41 -4.70 -0.77
C LEU A 81 -5.52 -4.09 -1.61
N ALA A 82 -5.60 -2.77 -1.63
CA ALA A 82 -6.43 -2.04 -2.57
C ALA A 82 -5.63 -1.77 -3.84
N VAL A 83 -6.19 -2.10 -5.00
CA VAL A 83 -5.60 -1.76 -6.31
C VAL A 83 -6.27 -0.48 -6.80
N ILE A 84 -5.52 0.61 -6.86
CA ILE A 84 -6.01 1.97 -7.06
C ILE A 84 -5.56 2.48 -8.43
N ASN A 85 -6.51 3.00 -9.19
CA ASN A 85 -6.24 3.71 -10.43
C ASN A 85 -5.64 5.11 -10.10
N PRO A 86 -4.40 5.41 -10.52
CA PRO A 86 -3.78 6.70 -10.25
C PRO A 86 -4.40 7.84 -11.06
N ALA A 87 -5.22 7.58 -12.07
CA ALA A 87 -5.86 8.64 -12.84
C ALA A 87 -6.90 9.39 -11.99
N ASP A 88 -7.71 8.66 -11.22
CA ASP A 88 -8.91 9.18 -10.55
C ASP A 88 -9.08 8.74 -9.08
N GLY A 89 -8.26 7.82 -8.56
CA GLY A 89 -8.35 7.30 -7.19
C GLY A 89 -9.40 6.18 -7.02
N SER A 90 -10.02 5.69 -8.09
CA SER A 90 -10.95 4.58 -7.99
C SER A 90 -10.22 3.27 -7.63
N VAL A 91 -10.78 2.52 -6.67
CA VAL A 91 -10.32 1.17 -6.33
C VAL A 91 -10.90 0.20 -7.34
N ARG A 92 -10.03 -0.42 -8.14
CA ARG A 92 -10.41 -1.42 -9.16
C ARG A 92 -10.84 -2.72 -8.50
N CYS A 93 -10.06 -3.21 -7.55
CA CYS A 93 -10.35 -4.44 -6.81
C CYS A 93 -9.57 -4.49 -5.49
N PHE A 94 -9.88 -5.51 -4.68
CA PHE A 94 -9.11 -5.86 -3.50
C PHE A 94 -8.43 -7.22 -3.70
N VAL A 95 -7.17 -7.32 -3.28
CA VAL A 95 -6.43 -8.58 -3.21
C VAL A 95 -6.51 -9.10 -1.79
N ASP A 96 -7.13 -10.26 -1.58
CA ASP A 96 -7.30 -10.87 -0.26
C ASP A 96 -6.07 -11.68 0.15
N LEU A 97 -5.42 -11.25 1.24
CA LEU A 97 -4.20 -11.86 1.79
C LEU A 97 -4.43 -12.48 3.17
N ARG A 98 -5.69 -12.65 3.61
CA ARG A 98 -6.01 -13.16 4.95
C ARG A 98 -5.39 -14.52 5.28
N ARG A 99 -5.13 -15.32 4.24
CA ARG A 99 -4.63 -16.69 4.34
C ARG A 99 -3.12 -16.83 4.38
N LEU A 100 -2.35 -15.74 4.35
CA LEU A 100 -0.88 -15.81 4.39
C LEU A 100 -0.34 -16.35 5.72
N LEU A 101 -0.96 -15.96 6.84
CA LEU A 101 -0.63 -16.47 8.17
C LEU A 101 -1.80 -17.24 8.78
N LYS A 102 -1.50 -18.41 9.35
CA LYS A 102 -2.47 -19.18 10.12
C LYS A 102 -2.82 -18.43 11.43
N PRO A 103 -4.03 -18.61 11.98
CA PRO A 103 -4.43 -17.99 13.24
C PRO A 103 -3.44 -18.26 14.40
N GLU A 104 -2.84 -19.45 14.44
CA GLU A 104 -1.85 -19.85 15.44
C GLU A 104 -0.59 -19.00 15.35
N GLU A 105 -0.09 -18.80 14.12
CA GLU A 105 1.12 -18.01 13.85
C GLU A 105 0.89 -16.55 14.27
N ARG A 106 -0.30 -16.01 14.00
CA ARG A 106 -0.69 -14.65 14.39
C ARG A 106 -0.70 -14.43 15.90
N ARG A 107 -1.18 -15.42 16.66
CA ARG A 107 -1.18 -15.37 18.13
C ARG A 107 0.25 -15.36 18.72
N GLN A 108 1.24 -15.78 17.96
CA GLN A 108 2.64 -15.81 18.39
C GLN A 108 3.43 -14.56 17.98
N LEU A 109 2.87 -13.70 17.12
CA LEU A 109 3.54 -12.48 16.69
C LEU A 109 3.70 -11.47 17.84
N GLY A 110 4.74 -10.63 17.72
CA GLY A 110 4.90 -9.43 18.51
C GLY A 110 5.47 -9.59 19.92
N GLY A 111 5.66 -10.78 20.48
CA GLY A 111 6.30 -10.96 21.82
C GLY A 111 5.54 -10.36 23.02
N SER A 112 4.56 -9.48 22.80
CA SER A 112 3.67 -8.87 23.79
C SER A 112 2.30 -8.59 23.15
N PRO A 113 1.21 -8.44 23.94
CA PRO A 113 -0.11 -8.13 23.39
C PRO A 113 -0.16 -6.84 22.55
N ALA A 114 0.53 -5.77 23.00
CA ALA A 114 0.54 -4.49 22.30
C ALA A 114 1.23 -4.58 20.93
N MET A 115 2.41 -5.20 20.88
CA MET A 115 3.13 -5.42 19.62
C MET A 115 2.39 -6.39 18.69
N ARG A 116 1.66 -7.37 19.24
CA ARG A 116 0.84 -8.28 18.44
C ARG A 116 -0.32 -7.56 17.75
N ALA A 117 -0.95 -6.61 18.43
CA ALA A 117 -1.99 -5.79 17.82
C ALA A 117 -1.46 -5.02 16.61
N GLU A 118 -0.19 -4.60 16.67
CA GLU A 118 0.51 -3.91 15.59
C GLU A 118 1.22 -4.86 14.60
N ALA A 119 1.13 -6.19 14.75
CA ALA A 119 1.78 -7.15 13.88
C ALA A 119 0.98 -7.41 12.58
N VAL A 120 0.65 -6.32 11.90
CA VAL A 120 -0.23 -6.28 10.71
C VAL A 120 0.54 -6.43 9.40
N LEU A 121 -0.19 -6.77 8.33
CA LEU A 121 0.31 -6.65 6.95
C LEU A 121 0.87 -5.23 6.74
N ASN A 122 2.11 -5.13 6.26
CA ASN A 122 2.81 -3.88 5.95
C ASN A 122 4.18 -4.22 5.34
N GLY A 123 4.54 -3.62 4.21
CA GLY A 123 5.74 -3.98 3.46
C GLY A 123 5.35 -4.59 2.13
N LEU A 124 5.41 -3.78 1.08
CA LEU A 124 5.20 -4.15 -0.32
C LEU A 124 6.47 -3.85 -1.12
N ALA A 125 6.85 -4.75 -2.02
CA ALA A 125 7.93 -4.51 -2.97
C ALA A 125 7.63 -5.21 -4.30
N TYR A 126 7.75 -4.50 -5.41
CA TYR A 126 7.46 -5.05 -6.73
C TYR A 126 8.71 -5.19 -7.59
N ASP A 127 8.86 -6.37 -8.20
CA ASP A 127 9.86 -6.67 -9.23
C ASP A 127 9.18 -6.64 -10.61
N PRO A 128 9.34 -5.56 -11.39
CA PRO A 128 8.72 -5.43 -12.70
C PRO A 128 9.35 -6.33 -13.77
N GLN A 129 10.58 -6.83 -13.57
CA GLN A 129 11.24 -7.68 -14.57
C GLN A 129 10.69 -9.09 -14.57
N ALA A 130 10.36 -9.60 -13.38
CA ALA A 130 9.81 -10.94 -13.20
C ALA A 130 8.28 -10.96 -12.98
N SER A 131 7.64 -9.78 -12.91
CA SER A 131 6.21 -9.63 -12.58
C SER A 131 5.81 -10.24 -11.24
N ARG A 132 6.53 -9.89 -10.16
CA ARG A 132 6.31 -10.49 -8.84
C ARG A 132 6.21 -9.45 -7.74
N LEU A 133 5.20 -9.60 -6.89
CA LEU A 133 5.00 -8.76 -5.71
C LEU A 133 5.45 -9.51 -4.47
N PHE A 134 6.34 -8.91 -3.69
CA PHE A 134 6.71 -9.40 -2.37
C PHE A 134 5.91 -8.67 -1.32
N VAL A 135 5.38 -9.43 -0.36
CA VAL A 135 4.62 -8.89 0.77
C VAL A 135 5.13 -9.46 2.10
N THR A 136 5.08 -8.64 3.14
CA THR A 136 5.40 -9.02 4.52
C THR A 136 4.56 -8.21 5.51
N GLY A 137 4.87 -8.29 6.80
CA GLY A 137 4.19 -7.54 7.83
C GLY A 137 5.10 -7.19 9.00
N LYS A 138 4.60 -6.28 9.84
CA LYS A 138 5.28 -5.92 11.08
C LYS A 138 5.42 -7.16 11.95
N CYS A 139 6.66 -7.48 12.35
CA CYS A 139 7.01 -8.66 13.13
C CYS A 139 6.70 -10.03 12.47
N TRP A 140 6.41 -10.08 11.16
CA TRP A 140 6.16 -11.35 10.48
C TRP A 140 7.48 -12.12 10.29
N PRO A 141 7.47 -13.46 10.45
CA PRO A 141 8.69 -14.27 10.33
C PRO A 141 9.05 -14.63 8.88
N ARG A 142 8.28 -14.16 7.89
CA ARG A 142 8.36 -14.59 6.49
C ARG A 142 8.04 -13.45 5.53
N ILE A 143 8.62 -13.53 4.33
CA ILE A 143 8.23 -12.76 3.14
C ILE A 143 7.50 -13.74 2.22
N PHE A 144 6.44 -13.26 1.56
CA PHE A 144 5.67 -14.03 0.60
C PHE A 144 5.84 -13.41 -0.78
N GLU A 145 5.97 -14.27 -1.78
CA GLU A 145 5.94 -13.89 -3.19
C GLU A 145 4.52 -14.15 -3.71
N ILE A 146 3.92 -13.13 -4.33
CA ILE A 146 2.57 -13.13 -4.86
C ILE A 146 2.66 -12.97 -6.37
N ASP A 147 2.04 -13.92 -7.08
CA ASP A 147 1.87 -13.87 -8.53
C ASP A 147 0.86 -12.78 -8.90
N THR A 148 1.32 -11.73 -9.59
CA THR A 148 0.47 -10.61 -9.99
C THR A 148 -0.35 -10.87 -11.25
N ASP A 149 0.06 -11.83 -12.09
CA ASP A 149 -0.67 -12.17 -13.31
C ASP A 149 -1.95 -12.94 -12.96
N ALA A 150 -1.88 -13.88 -12.02
CA ALA A 150 -3.05 -14.57 -11.47
C ALA A 150 -4.10 -13.61 -10.85
N LEU A 151 -3.66 -12.47 -10.32
CA LEU A 151 -4.52 -11.45 -9.71
C LEU A 151 -5.18 -10.51 -10.73
N ARG A 152 -4.63 -10.42 -11.96
CA ARG A 152 -5.26 -9.68 -13.06
C ARG A 152 -6.37 -10.47 -13.74
N ASP A 153 -6.22 -11.79 -13.83
CA ASP A 153 -7.13 -12.67 -14.56
C ASP A 153 -8.29 -13.21 -13.68
N SER A 154 -8.23 -12.97 -12.37
CA SER A 154 -9.31 -13.33 -11.45
C SER A 154 -10.50 -12.37 -11.63
N PRO A 155 -11.71 -12.87 -11.99
CA PRO A 155 -12.89 -12.01 -12.08
C PRO A 155 -13.12 -11.36 -10.71
N SER A 156 -13.40 -10.06 -10.72
CA SER A 156 -13.72 -9.29 -9.52
C SER A 156 -14.85 -9.98 -8.77
N SER A 157 -14.52 -10.70 -7.70
CA SER A 157 -15.50 -11.30 -6.82
C SER A 157 -16.17 -10.18 -6.03
N SER A 158 -17.25 -9.66 -6.60
CA SER A 158 -18.19 -8.77 -5.91
C SER A 158 -18.82 -9.53 -4.75
N THR A 159 -18.41 -9.22 -3.54
CA THR A 159 -19.21 -9.43 -2.31
C THR A 159 -18.90 -8.38 -1.28
#